data_AF-A0A944AN54-F1
#
_entry.id   AF-A0A944AN54-F1
#
_cell.length_a   1.000
_cell.length_b   1.000
_cell.length_c   1.000
_cell.angle_alpha   90.00
_cell.angle_beta   90.00
_cell.angle_gamma   90.00
#
_symmetry.space_group_name_H-M   'P 1'
#
loop_
_entity.id
_entity.type
_entity.pdbx_description
1 polymer ?
#
loop_
_entity_poly.entity_id
_entity_poly.type
_entity_poly.pdbx_seq_one_letter_code
_entity_poly.pdbx_strand_id
1 'polypeptide(L)'
;MAENKNAQQVREITDKLEQGIKELFESEKFKEYLTTMSKFYNYSFNNTLLIAMQKPDATLIAGYTSWQRNFDRHVMKGEKGIKILAPAPYKAQEEREKIDPATQKPMLDADGKPVTETVEVMRPAFKVVSVFDVSQTDGKELPDITVDELTGSVENYAAFFEALKQESPVPISFEDIPGGAKGYFSHAENRIAIQEGMSEIQTVKTAIHEIAHAKLHAIKPDEKVAPEERKDRHTKEVEAESVAYTVCQRYGIETSDYSFGYIAGWSSDKETKELKGSLETIRSTAAEMIESIDAKLKELVTRREQSAEVTQEAEVAEISQPSYHDIPVYRETANYAYEAGEMDAYRASRDANMACKEAIEAAISENYVDYRLSTRVAVETVLEQFSEERVQYVLANTVQHNLHDGRYHAENKDWAGKISVCEENSEFFIVSQVHPGLVNLFINQFKDLLPDKVQEQIEPASPPTSDPEKADAPKQRHTSKAKTDQEKPSIRDQLKAAKAQSEKKAPTQEKKPKSKEMEI
;
A
#
# COMPACT_ATOMS: atom_id res chain seq x y z
N MET A 1 -2.16 -24.52 -60.92
CA MET A 1 -3.03 -24.24 -59.75
C MET A 1 -2.65 -22.88 -59.23
N ALA A 2 -3.58 -21.92 -59.17
CA ALA A 2 -3.31 -20.61 -58.61
C ALA A 2 -3.25 -20.75 -57.08
N GLU A 3 -2.08 -20.48 -56.50
CA GLU A 3 -1.93 -20.42 -55.04
C GLU A 3 -2.90 -19.36 -54.49
N ASN A 4 -3.64 -19.69 -53.42
CA ASN A 4 -4.54 -18.76 -52.76
C ASN A 4 -3.75 -17.51 -52.32
N LYS A 5 -4.20 -16.31 -52.69
CA LYS A 5 -3.55 -15.02 -52.34
C LYS A 5 -3.18 -14.93 -50.85
N ASN A 6 -4.00 -15.49 -49.97
CA ASN A 6 -3.70 -15.56 -48.54
C ASN A 6 -2.47 -16.44 -48.23
N ALA A 7 -2.39 -17.62 -48.84
CA ALA A 7 -1.26 -18.54 -48.66
C ALA A 7 0.05 -17.93 -49.16
N GLN A 8 0.02 -17.21 -50.28
CA GLN A 8 1.17 -16.48 -50.78
C GLN A 8 1.65 -15.39 -49.80
N GLN A 9 0.73 -14.58 -49.26
CA GLN A 9 1.07 -13.54 -48.28
C GLN A 9 1.63 -14.11 -46.97
N VAL A 10 1.08 -15.23 -46.50
CA VAL A 10 1.59 -15.92 -45.30
C VAL A 10 2.99 -16.46 -45.56
N ARG A 11 3.24 -17.03 -46.74
CA ARG A 11 4.56 -17.51 -47.14
C ARG A 11 5.59 -16.37 -47.18
N GLU A 12 5.27 -15.26 -47.87
CA GLU A 12 6.15 -14.08 -47.94
C GLU A 12 6.53 -13.53 -46.55
N ILE A 13 5.57 -13.49 -45.61
CA ILE A 13 5.85 -13.07 -44.22
C ILE A 13 6.69 -14.10 -43.46
N THR A 14 6.47 -15.38 -43.70
CA THR A 14 7.23 -16.46 -43.06
C THR A 14 8.68 -16.46 -43.54
N ASP A 15 8.91 -16.26 -44.84
CA ASP A 15 10.25 -16.14 -45.41
C ASP A 15 10.97 -14.90 -44.84
N LYS A 16 10.25 -13.77 -44.71
CA LYS A 16 10.79 -12.55 -44.08
C LYS A 16 11.14 -12.77 -42.60
N LEU A 17 10.33 -13.54 -41.87
CA LEU A 17 10.63 -13.94 -40.50
C LEU A 17 11.91 -14.75 -40.42
N GLU A 18 12.09 -15.75 -41.27
CA GLU A 18 13.30 -16.58 -41.28
C GLU A 18 14.57 -15.78 -41.58
N GLN A 19 14.50 -14.84 -42.52
CA GLN A 19 15.59 -13.90 -42.77
C GLN A 19 15.84 -12.98 -41.56
N GLY A 20 14.77 -12.41 -41.00
CA GLY A 20 14.85 -11.52 -39.85
C GLY A 20 15.52 -12.17 -38.65
N ILE A 21 15.30 -13.47 -38.43
CA ILE A 21 15.92 -14.25 -37.35
C ILE A 21 17.44 -14.36 -37.54
N LYS A 22 17.93 -14.55 -38.77
CA LYS A 22 19.38 -14.62 -39.00
C LYS A 22 20.04 -13.27 -38.76
N GLU A 23 19.47 -12.21 -39.32
CA GLU A 23 19.97 -10.84 -39.17
C GLU A 23 19.91 -10.34 -37.71
N LEU A 24 18.95 -10.86 -36.93
CA LEU A 24 18.77 -10.51 -35.53
C LEU A 24 20.04 -10.76 -34.71
N PHE A 25 20.75 -11.85 -34.98
CA PHE A 25 21.93 -12.25 -34.21
C PHE A 25 23.25 -11.75 -34.79
N GLU A 26 23.26 -11.27 -36.02
CA GLU A 26 24.45 -10.74 -36.71
C GLU A 26 24.69 -9.24 -36.46
N SER A 27 23.77 -8.56 -35.77
CA SER A 27 23.77 -7.09 -35.65
C SER A 27 23.23 -6.60 -34.30
N GLU A 28 23.29 -5.29 -34.05
CA GLU A 28 22.68 -4.63 -32.87
C GLU A 28 21.14 -4.77 -32.81
N LYS A 29 20.51 -5.35 -33.86
CA LYS A 29 19.07 -5.61 -33.91
C LYS A 29 18.57 -6.49 -32.76
N PHE A 30 19.42 -7.31 -32.14
CA PHE A 30 19.03 -8.11 -30.98
C PHE A 30 18.50 -7.22 -29.84
N LYS A 31 19.21 -6.12 -29.54
CA LYS A 31 18.82 -5.15 -28.51
C LYS A 31 17.53 -4.40 -28.89
N GLU A 32 17.39 -4.01 -30.15
CA GLU A 32 16.16 -3.38 -30.67
C GLU A 32 14.95 -4.32 -30.54
N TYR A 33 15.15 -5.60 -30.83
CA TYR A 33 14.12 -6.63 -30.65
C TYR A 33 13.73 -6.78 -29.18
N LEU A 34 14.69 -6.90 -28.25
CA LEU A 34 14.38 -6.99 -26.82
C LEU A 34 13.65 -5.74 -26.28
N THR A 35 13.99 -4.57 -26.84
CA THR A 35 13.32 -3.29 -26.53
C THR A 35 11.91 -3.25 -27.11
N THR A 36 11.69 -3.83 -28.28
CA THR A 36 10.34 -3.99 -28.84
C THR A 36 9.53 -4.99 -28.00
N MET A 37 10.17 -6.08 -27.57
CA MET A 37 9.56 -7.13 -26.75
C MET A 37 9.13 -6.62 -25.38
N SER A 38 9.83 -5.65 -24.77
CA SER A 38 9.41 -5.08 -23.48
C SER A 38 8.08 -4.32 -23.59
N LYS A 39 7.75 -3.80 -24.77
CA LYS A 39 6.48 -3.10 -25.06
C LYS A 39 5.38 -4.06 -25.49
N PHE A 40 5.74 -5.09 -26.26
CA PHE A 40 4.81 -6.05 -26.85
C PHE A 40 4.97 -7.46 -26.27
N TYR A 41 5.24 -7.58 -24.96
CA TYR A 41 5.52 -8.86 -24.28
C TYR A 41 4.36 -9.88 -24.39
N ASN A 42 3.13 -9.39 -24.62
CA ASN A 42 1.92 -10.20 -24.85
C ASN A 42 1.73 -10.67 -26.30
N TYR A 43 2.62 -10.29 -27.22
CA TYR A 43 2.61 -10.78 -28.59
C TYR A 43 3.52 -12.00 -28.73
N SER A 44 3.21 -12.87 -29.70
CA SER A 44 4.08 -13.98 -30.04
C SER A 44 5.43 -13.49 -30.54
N PHE A 45 6.49 -14.29 -30.34
CA PHE A 45 7.83 -14.02 -30.83
C PHE A 45 7.84 -13.50 -32.29
N ASN A 46 7.15 -14.23 -33.18
CA ASN A 46 7.06 -13.87 -34.59
C ASN A 46 6.42 -12.49 -34.80
N ASN A 47 5.34 -12.18 -34.10
CA ASN A 47 4.69 -10.89 -34.26
C ASN A 47 5.55 -9.75 -33.69
N THR A 48 6.20 -9.96 -32.55
CA THR A 48 7.16 -9.01 -31.95
C THR A 48 8.32 -8.72 -32.90
N LEU A 49 8.91 -9.76 -33.50
CA LEU A 49 9.96 -9.59 -34.50
C LEU A 49 9.45 -8.85 -35.76
N LEU A 50 8.26 -9.19 -36.26
CA LEU A 50 7.65 -8.49 -37.39
C LEU A 50 7.43 -7.01 -37.10
N ILE A 51 7.00 -6.66 -35.89
CA ILE A 51 6.83 -5.27 -35.46
C ILE A 51 8.20 -4.59 -35.44
N ALA A 52 9.20 -5.16 -34.78
CA ALA A 52 10.55 -4.62 -34.70
C ALA A 52 11.16 -4.34 -36.10
N MET A 53 11.01 -5.28 -37.03
CA MET A 53 11.53 -5.14 -38.41
C MET A 53 10.80 -4.08 -39.25
N GLN A 54 9.58 -3.70 -38.90
CA GLN A 54 8.74 -2.79 -39.69
C GLN A 54 8.63 -1.40 -39.08
N LYS A 55 8.62 -1.31 -37.75
CA LYS A 55 8.47 -0.09 -36.96
C LYS A 55 9.10 -0.29 -35.56
N PRO A 56 10.43 -0.19 -35.41
CA PRO A 56 11.13 -0.42 -34.14
C PRO A 56 10.78 0.60 -33.05
N ASP A 57 10.29 1.78 -33.45
CA ASP A 57 9.81 2.84 -32.56
C ASP A 57 8.35 2.66 -32.13
N ALA A 58 7.68 1.58 -32.53
CA ALA A 58 6.29 1.32 -32.14
C ALA A 58 6.15 1.24 -30.60
N THR A 59 5.04 1.76 -30.09
CA THR A 59 4.71 1.83 -28.66
C THR A 59 3.38 1.18 -28.34
N LEU A 60 2.38 1.37 -29.19
CA LEU A 60 1.05 0.80 -29.01
C LEU A 60 0.40 0.54 -30.35
N ILE A 61 0.01 -0.70 -30.61
CA ILE A 61 -0.53 -1.11 -31.90
C ILE A 61 -1.96 -1.63 -31.77
N ALA A 62 -2.80 -1.29 -32.75
CA ALA A 62 -4.12 -1.88 -32.88
C ALA A 62 -4.55 -1.99 -34.35
N GLY A 63 -5.57 -2.81 -34.60
CA GLY A 63 -6.21 -2.86 -35.92
C GLY A 63 -6.92 -1.55 -36.24
N TYR A 64 -7.05 -1.22 -37.53
CA TYR A 64 -7.71 0.02 -38.00
C TYR A 64 -9.07 0.25 -37.35
N THR A 65 -9.92 -0.78 -37.33
CA THR A 65 -11.26 -0.70 -36.73
C THR A 65 -11.23 -0.62 -35.21
N SER A 66 -10.22 -1.21 -34.56
CA SER A 66 -10.04 -1.12 -33.11
C SER A 66 -9.71 0.30 -32.68
N TRP A 67 -8.84 1.01 -33.43
CA TRP A 67 -8.57 2.44 -33.20
C TRP A 67 -9.85 3.27 -33.23
N GLN A 68 -10.70 3.03 -34.23
CA GLN A 68 -11.95 3.78 -34.38
C GLN A 68 -12.99 3.46 -33.31
N ARG A 69 -13.20 2.17 -33.01
CA ARG A 69 -14.30 1.72 -32.16
C ARG A 69 -14.00 1.76 -30.67
N ASN A 70 -12.75 1.53 -30.29
CA ASN A 70 -12.39 1.33 -28.88
C ASN A 70 -11.65 2.53 -28.29
N PHE A 71 -11.05 3.37 -29.15
CA PHE A 71 -10.16 4.44 -28.71
C PHE A 71 -10.54 5.82 -29.26
N ASP A 72 -11.58 5.93 -30.09
CA ASP A 72 -11.98 7.17 -30.76
C ASP A 72 -10.82 7.83 -31.55
N ARG A 73 -9.98 7.00 -32.18
CA ARG A 73 -8.84 7.42 -33.02
C ARG A 73 -8.97 6.90 -34.44
N HIS A 74 -8.43 7.64 -35.39
CA HIS A 74 -8.44 7.29 -36.81
C HIS A 74 -7.02 7.24 -37.34
N VAL A 75 -6.72 6.21 -38.13
CA VAL A 75 -5.42 6.13 -38.81
C VAL A 75 -5.31 7.24 -39.85
N MET A 76 -4.22 7.98 -39.82
CA MET A 76 -3.98 9.11 -40.72
C MET A 76 -3.82 8.64 -42.17
N LYS A 77 -4.25 9.48 -43.12
CA LYS A 77 -4.21 9.13 -44.54
C LYS A 77 -2.77 9.01 -45.03
N GLY A 78 -2.44 7.88 -45.65
CA GLY A 78 -1.10 7.61 -46.22
C GLY A 78 -0.21 6.76 -45.32
N GLU A 79 -0.62 6.50 -44.08
CA GLU A 79 0.13 5.67 -43.15
C GLU A 79 0.24 4.22 -43.59
N LYS A 80 1.43 3.65 -43.42
CA LYS A 80 1.74 2.27 -43.79
C LYS A 80 1.47 1.34 -42.62
N GLY A 81 0.56 0.39 -42.79
CA GLY A 81 0.25 -0.60 -41.76
C GLY A 81 1.38 -1.62 -41.56
N ILE A 82 1.62 -1.99 -40.31
CA ILE A 82 2.52 -3.05 -39.86
C ILE A 82 1.83 -4.40 -40.11
N LYS A 83 2.50 -5.31 -40.80
CA LYS A 83 1.95 -6.63 -41.11
C LYS A 83 2.25 -7.63 -40.00
N ILE A 84 1.21 -8.25 -39.45
CA ILE A 84 1.32 -9.30 -38.43
C ILE A 84 0.49 -10.54 -38.80
N LEU A 85 0.75 -11.65 -38.12
CA LEU A 85 -0.01 -12.90 -38.24
C LEU A 85 -1.14 -12.92 -37.21
N ALA A 86 -2.37 -13.13 -37.69
CA ALA A 86 -3.55 -13.28 -36.83
C ALA A 86 -4.21 -14.65 -37.04
N PRO A 87 -4.71 -15.31 -35.98
CA PRO A 87 -5.47 -16.55 -36.11
C PRO A 87 -6.70 -16.36 -37.01
N ALA A 88 -6.90 -17.30 -37.91
CA ALA A 88 -8.06 -17.41 -38.79
C ALA A 88 -8.41 -18.88 -39.00
N PRO A 89 -8.82 -19.60 -37.93
CA PRO A 89 -9.17 -21.01 -38.03
C PRO A 89 -10.34 -21.19 -39.01
N TYR A 90 -10.33 -22.30 -39.74
CA TYR A 90 -11.39 -22.63 -40.68
C TYR A 90 -11.92 -24.04 -40.41
N LYS A 91 -13.19 -24.25 -40.73
CA LYS A 91 -13.85 -25.54 -40.64
C LYS A 91 -13.46 -26.39 -41.85
N ALA A 92 -12.98 -27.61 -41.59
CA ALA A 92 -12.66 -28.60 -42.61
C ALA A 92 -13.40 -29.90 -42.30
N GLN A 93 -13.94 -30.56 -43.33
CA GLN A 93 -14.51 -31.89 -43.19
C GLN A 93 -13.40 -32.94 -43.30
N GLU A 94 -13.36 -33.87 -42.36
CA GLU A 94 -12.40 -34.97 -42.33
C GLU A 94 -13.15 -36.28 -42.12
N GLU A 95 -12.86 -37.28 -42.95
CA GLU A 95 -13.39 -38.63 -42.75
C GLU A 95 -12.58 -39.30 -41.64
N ARG A 96 -13.25 -39.69 -40.56
CA ARG A 96 -12.67 -40.47 -39.46
C ARG A 96 -13.41 -41.77 -39.31
N GLU A 97 -12.70 -42.84 -38.94
CA GLU A 97 -13.35 -44.09 -38.59
C GLU A 97 -14.30 -43.85 -37.40
N LYS A 98 -15.55 -44.30 -37.56
CA LYS A 98 -16.58 -44.18 -36.53
C LYS A 98 -16.23 -45.15 -35.41
N ILE A 99 -15.87 -44.63 -34.24
CA ILE A 99 -15.50 -45.45 -33.08
C ILE A 99 -16.75 -45.77 -32.26
N ASP A 100 -16.92 -47.03 -31.87
CA ASP A 100 -17.99 -47.44 -30.96
C ASP A 100 -17.68 -46.91 -29.54
N PRO A 101 -18.58 -46.10 -28.92
CA PRO A 101 -18.36 -45.50 -27.60
C PRO A 101 -18.12 -46.51 -26.47
N ALA A 102 -18.61 -47.75 -26.61
CA ALA A 102 -18.49 -48.78 -25.58
C ALA A 102 -17.22 -49.62 -25.74
N THR A 103 -16.72 -49.80 -26.96
CA THR A 103 -15.60 -50.72 -27.23
C THR A 103 -14.30 -50.01 -27.64
N GLN A 104 -14.35 -48.71 -27.92
CA GLN A 104 -13.23 -47.91 -28.44
C GLN A 104 -12.59 -48.48 -29.72
N LYS A 105 -13.31 -49.31 -30.47
CA LYS A 105 -12.87 -49.90 -31.74
C LYS A 105 -13.65 -49.30 -32.92
N PRO A 106 -13.07 -49.29 -34.13
CA PRO A 106 -13.79 -48.88 -35.34
C PRO A 106 -15.04 -49.74 -35.54
N MET A 107 -16.20 -49.09 -35.69
CA MET A 107 -17.44 -49.74 -36.08
C MET A 107 -17.26 -50.30 -37.50
N LEU A 108 -17.50 -51.59 -37.66
CA LEU A 108 -17.41 -52.27 -38.96
C LEU A 108 -18.80 -52.29 -39.62
N ASP A 109 -18.84 -52.12 -40.94
CA ASP A 109 -20.03 -52.30 -41.76
C ASP A 109 -20.38 -53.79 -41.95
N ALA A 110 -21.46 -54.08 -42.69
CA ALA A 110 -21.91 -55.44 -42.96
C ALA A 110 -20.89 -56.28 -43.76
N ASP A 111 -19.92 -55.64 -44.42
CA ASP A 111 -18.86 -56.25 -45.21
C ASP A 111 -17.52 -56.34 -44.44
N GLY A 112 -17.50 -55.95 -43.16
CA GLY A 112 -16.34 -56.02 -42.28
C GLY A 112 -15.32 -54.88 -42.45
N LYS A 113 -15.69 -53.77 -43.11
CA LYS A 113 -14.83 -52.58 -43.28
C LYS A 113 -15.18 -51.49 -42.27
N PRO A 114 -14.21 -50.68 -41.81
CA PRO A 114 -14.48 -49.55 -40.92
C PRO A 114 -15.47 -48.56 -41.55
N VAL A 115 -16.57 -48.28 -40.85
CA VAL A 115 -17.52 -47.22 -41.19
C VAL A 115 -16.82 -45.88 -40.98
N THR A 116 -16.75 -45.05 -42.02
CA THR A 116 -16.24 -43.68 -41.91
C THR A 116 -17.38 -42.71 -41.59
N GLU A 117 -17.11 -41.74 -40.74
CA GLU A 117 -17.99 -40.61 -40.42
C GLU A 117 -17.29 -39.31 -40.82
N THR A 118 -18.00 -38.44 -41.53
CA THR A 118 -17.51 -37.10 -41.86
C THR A 118 -17.65 -36.21 -40.64
N VAL A 119 -16.54 -35.91 -39.98
CA VAL A 119 -16.50 -35.03 -38.81
C VAL A 119 -16.02 -33.65 -39.23
N GLU A 120 -16.70 -32.60 -38.76
CA GLU A 120 -16.26 -31.22 -38.94
C GLU A 120 -15.17 -30.89 -37.92
N VAL A 121 -13.92 -30.71 -38.37
CA VAL A 121 -12.77 -30.40 -37.53
C VAL A 121 -12.31 -28.96 -37.80
N MET A 122 -12.09 -28.20 -36.73
CA MET A 122 -11.54 -26.84 -36.84
C MET A 122 -10.02 -26.92 -37.03
N ARG A 123 -9.54 -26.50 -38.21
CA ARG A 123 -8.10 -26.45 -38.50
C ARG A 123 -7.51 -25.09 -38.13
N PRO A 124 -6.46 -25.04 -37.30
CA PRO A 124 -5.72 -23.80 -37.06
C PRO A 124 -5.14 -23.26 -38.37
N ALA A 125 -5.30 -21.97 -38.60
CA ALA A 125 -4.67 -21.27 -39.71
C ALA A 125 -4.42 -19.82 -39.31
N PHE A 126 -3.55 -19.16 -40.07
CA PHE A 126 -3.20 -17.77 -39.87
C PHE A 126 -3.46 -16.98 -41.15
N LYS A 127 -3.74 -15.69 -40.98
CA LYS A 127 -3.80 -14.72 -42.07
C LYS A 127 -2.93 -13.52 -41.74
N VAL A 128 -2.47 -12.84 -42.79
CA VAL A 128 -1.79 -11.56 -42.65
C VAL A 128 -2.82 -10.45 -42.44
N VAL A 129 -2.65 -9.67 -41.37
CA VAL A 129 -3.45 -8.46 -41.09
C VAL A 129 -2.57 -7.23 -40.95
N SER A 130 -3.15 -6.05 -41.16
CA SER A 130 -2.48 -4.77 -40.90
C SER A 130 -2.89 -4.23 -39.53
N VAL A 131 -1.91 -3.85 -38.73
CA VAL A 131 -2.08 -3.03 -37.52
C VAL A 131 -1.34 -1.71 -37.69
N PHE A 132 -1.65 -0.73 -36.85
CA PHE A 132 -1.10 0.61 -36.91
C PHE A 132 -0.68 1.03 -35.51
N ASP A 133 0.46 1.71 -35.42
CA ASP A 133 0.91 2.29 -34.17
C ASP A 133 0.13 3.55 -33.82
N VAL A 134 0.06 3.90 -32.53
CA VAL A 134 -0.60 5.11 -32.04
C VAL A 134 -0.06 6.38 -32.72
N SER A 135 1.25 6.44 -33.03
CA SER A 135 1.86 7.57 -33.74
C SER A 135 1.31 7.78 -35.15
N GLN A 136 0.63 6.77 -35.71
CA GLN A 136 0.02 6.78 -37.03
C GLN A 136 -1.47 7.14 -36.97
N THR A 137 -1.97 7.54 -35.80
CA THR A 137 -3.38 7.83 -35.57
C THR A 137 -3.58 9.23 -35.00
N ASP A 138 -4.72 9.82 -35.32
CA ASP A 138 -5.20 11.09 -34.77
C ASP A 138 -6.54 10.88 -34.06
N GLY A 139 -6.79 11.64 -32.99
CA GLY A 139 -8.01 11.52 -32.19
C GLY A 139 -7.77 11.72 -30.69
N LYS A 140 -8.68 11.19 -29.88
CA LYS A 140 -8.69 11.39 -28.42
C LYS A 140 -7.39 10.92 -27.76
N GLU A 141 -6.83 11.74 -26.87
CA GLU A 141 -5.67 11.34 -26.06
C GLU A 141 -5.97 10.04 -25.32
N LEU A 142 -5.01 9.12 -25.38
CA LEU A 142 -5.11 7.86 -24.66
C LEU A 142 -4.84 8.12 -23.18
N PRO A 143 -5.54 7.42 -22.26
CA PRO A 143 -5.14 7.43 -20.86
C PRO A 143 -3.69 6.96 -20.77
N ASP A 144 -2.96 7.51 -19.80
CA ASP A 144 -1.57 7.10 -19.56
C ASP A 144 -1.58 5.64 -19.07
N ILE A 145 -1.16 4.70 -19.93
CA ILE A 145 -1.03 3.26 -19.60
C ILE A 145 0.46 2.89 -19.49
N THR A 146 1.37 3.86 -19.55
CA THR A 146 2.73 3.60 -19.10
C THR A 146 2.67 3.32 -17.61
N VAL A 147 3.13 2.14 -17.23
CA VAL A 147 3.59 1.91 -15.86
C VAL A 147 4.50 3.08 -15.56
N ASP A 148 4.20 3.85 -14.51
CA ASP A 148 5.01 4.99 -14.11
C ASP A 148 6.46 4.58 -14.28
N GLU A 149 7.16 5.22 -15.22
CA GLU A 149 8.58 4.96 -15.41
C GLU A 149 9.18 5.04 -14.00
N LEU A 150 9.97 4.02 -13.62
CA LEU A 150 10.70 4.06 -12.36
C LEU A 150 11.75 5.16 -12.52
N THR A 151 11.31 6.41 -12.43
CA THR A 151 12.08 7.64 -12.54
C THR A 151 12.86 7.84 -11.26
N GLY A 152 13.62 6.81 -10.86
CA GLY A 152 14.61 6.86 -9.78
C GLY A 152 14.14 7.42 -8.44
N SER A 153 12.84 7.53 -8.17
CA SER A 153 12.37 7.94 -6.85
C SER A 153 12.36 6.73 -5.93
N VAL A 154 13.03 6.89 -4.79
CA VAL A 154 13.22 5.86 -3.74
C VAL A 154 11.88 5.26 -3.28
N GLU A 155 10.78 6.02 -3.40
CA GLU A 155 9.44 5.58 -3.00
C GLU A 155 8.92 4.39 -3.83
N ASN A 156 9.22 4.35 -5.13
CA ASN A 156 8.82 3.25 -6.00
C ASN A 156 9.82 2.09 -5.96
N TYR A 157 11.10 2.35 -5.63
CA TYR A 157 12.11 1.30 -5.49
C TYR A 157 11.74 0.27 -4.42
N ALA A 158 11.32 0.70 -3.24
CA ALA A 158 11.00 -0.22 -2.14
C ALA A 158 9.82 -1.15 -2.49
N ALA A 159 8.75 -0.61 -3.07
CA ALA A 159 7.60 -1.39 -3.51
C ALA A 159 7.97 -2.32 -4.67
N PHE A 160 8.79 -1.85 -5.62
CA PHE A 160 9.26 -2.64 -6.75
C PHE A 160 10.16 -3.80 -6.31
N PHE A 161 11.12 -3.53 -5.43
CA PHE A 161 12.01 -4.57 -4.93
C PHE A 161 11.25 -5.60 -4.07
N GLU A 162 10.24 -5.16 -3.33
CA GLU A 162 9.34 -6.06 -2.61
C GLU A 162 8.53 -6.94 -3.58
N ALA A 163 8.03 -6.38 -4.69
CA ALA A 163 7.40 -7.16 -5.75
C ALA A 163 8.38 -8.18 -6.36
N LEU A 164 9.65 -7.82 -6.56
CA LEU A 164 10.68 -8.75 -7.03
C LEU A 164 10.95 -9.88 -6.02
N LYS A 165 11.00 -9.59 -4.72
CA LYS A 165 11.13 -10.63 -3.69
C LYS A 165 9.96 -11.61 -3.73
N GLN A 166 8.75 -11.10 -3.89
CA GLN A 166 7.55 -11.92 -4.02
C GLN A 166 7.48 -12.66 -5.36
N GLU A 167 8.13 -12.15 -6.40
CA GLU A 167 8.27 -12.80 -7.72
C GLU A 167 9.33 -13.90 -7.76
N SER A 168 10.36 -13.75 -6.95
CA SER A 168 11.43 -14.72 -6.91
C SER A 168 10.92 -16.10 -6.50
N PRO A 169 11.25 -17.17 -7.26
CA PRO A 169 10.89 -18.54 -6.87
C PRO A 169 11.67 -19.03 -5.63
N VAL A 170 12.71 -18.28 -5.23
CA VAL A 170 13.62 -18.60 -4.13
C VAL A 170 13.89 -17.36 -3.28
N PRO A 171 14.24 -17.49 -1.98
CA PRO A 171 14.53 -16.32 -1.15
C PRO A 171 15.71 -15.51 -1.69
N ILE A 172 15.59 -14.17 -1.59
CA ILE A 172 16.65 -13.22 -1.92
C ILE A 172 17.26 -12.70 -0.61
N SER A 173 18.58 -12.79 -0.47
CA SER A 173 19.35 -12.25 0.65
C SER A 173 20.46 -11.31 0.17
N PHE A 174 20.81 -10.34 1.01
CA PHE A 174 21.97 -9.49 0.81
C PHE A 174 23.15 -10.03 1.62
N GLU A 175 24.34 -10.06 1.02
CA GLU A 175 25.59 -10.42 1.70
C GLU A 175 26.78 -9.73 1.01
N ASP A 176 27.94 -9.71 1.68
CA ASP A 176 29.19 -9.29 1.05
C ASP A 176 29.79 -10.45 0.23
N ILE A 177 29.80 -10.28 -1.10
CA ILE A 177 30.24 -11.31 -2.06
C ILE A 177 31.67 -10.97 -2.54
N PRO A 178 32.67 -11.75 -2.11
CA PRO A 178 34.05 -11.50 -2.52
C PRO A 178 34.26 -11.81 -4.01
N GLY A 179 35.14 -11.06 -4.67
CA GLY A 179 35.55 -11.33 -6.06
C GLY A 179 34.80 -10.55 -7.13
N GLY A 180 34.03 -9.52 -6.76
CA GLY A 180 33.44 -8.55 -7.70
C GLY A 180 32.18 -9.04 -8.43
N ALA A 181 31.67 -10.22 -8.06
CA ALA A 181 30.34 -10.65 -8.49
C ALA A 181 29.28 -9.77 -7.82
N LYS A 182 28.24 -9.40 -8.59
CA LYS A 182 27.17 -8.54 -8.10
C LYS A 182 26.03 -9.33 -7.44
N GLY A 183 25.92 -10.61 -7.77
CA GLY A 183 24.95 -11.55 -7.23
C GLY A 183 25.16 -12.94 -7.83
N TYR A 184 24.47 -13.92 -7.28
CA TYR A 184 24.43 -15.28 -7.82
C TYR A 184 23.20 -16.06 -7.32
N PHE A 185 22.68 -16.94 -8.17
CA PHE A 185 21.75 -17.99 -7.78
C PHE A 185 22.48 -19.27 -7.32
N SER A 186 22.27 -19.64 -6.05
CA SER A 186 22.82 -20.87 -5.46
C SER A 186 21.87 -22.05 -5.66
N HIS A 187 22.29 -23.01 -6.49
CA HIS A 187 21.53 -24.25 -6.70
C HIS A 187 21.53 -25.15 -5.45
N ALA A 188 22.61 -25.12 -4.67
CA ALA A 188 22.76 -25.98 -3.49
C ALA A 188 21.89 -25.50 -2.32
N GLU A 189 21.81 -24.18 -2.13
CA GLU A 189 21.06 -23.56 -1.03
C GLU A 189 19.67 -23.10 -1.46
N ASN A 190 19.36 -23.20 -2.76
CA ASN A 190 18.11 -22.77 -3.38
C ASN A 190 17.72 -21.34 -2.97
N ARG A 191 18.66 -20.40 -3.14
CA ARG A 191 18.52 -18.97 -2.80
C ARG A 191 19.26 -18.09 -3.78
N ILE A 192 18.91 -16.81 -3.80
CA ILE A 192 19.64 -15.76 -4.52
C ILE A 192 20.40 -14.90 -3.49
N ALA A 193 21.68 -14.68 -3.76
CA ALA A 193 22.53 -13.76 -3.03
C ALA A 193 22.80 -12.51 -3.88
N ILE A 194 22.70 -11.32 -3.29
CA ILE A 194 22.99 -10.04 -3.94
C ILE A 194 24.02 -9.28 -3.11
N GLN A 195 24.99 -8.66 -3.79
CA GLN A 195 26.04 -7.87 -3.16
C GLN A 195 25.45 -6.69 -2.36
N GLU A 196 25.87 -6.56 -1.11
CA GLU A 196 25.55 -5.42 -0.26
C GLU A 196 26.19 -4.11 -0.75
N GLY A 197 25.48 -2.99 -0.56
CA GLY A 197 26.00 -1.65 -0.83
C GLY A 197 25.99 -1.21 -2.30
N MET A 198 25.33 -1.96 -3.19
CA MET A 198 25.12 -1.54 -4.58
C MET A 198 24.07 -0.44 -4.70
N SER A 199 24.08 0.29 -5.83
CA SER A 199 22.99 1.22 -6.16
C SER A 199 21.67 0.48 -6.35
N GLU A 200 20.54 1.18 -6.16
CA GLU A 200 19.19 0.64 -6.35
C GLU A 200 18.99 0.04 -7.75
N ILE A 201 19.38 0.78 -8.79
CA ILE A 201 19.31 0.32 -10.19
C ILE A 201 20.11 -0.96 -10.40
N GLN A 202 21.35 -1.02 -9.88
CA GLN A 202 22.20 -2.19 -10.03
C GLN A 202 21.65 -3.38 -9.24
N THR A 203 21.07 -3.13 -8.07
CA THR A 203 20.45 -4.14 -7.21
C THR A 203 19.25 -4.78 -7.91
N VAL A 204 18.35 -3.98 -8.47
CA VAL A 204 17.20 -4.46 -9.26
C VAL A 204 17.65 -5.23 -10.49
N LYS A 205 18.59 -4.67 -11.27
CA LYS A 205 19.16 -5.32 -12.44
C LYS A 205 19.68 -6.72 -12.11
N THR A 206 20.45 -6.82 -11.03
CA THR A 206 21.04 -8.08 -10.58
C THR A 206 19.96 -9.04 -10.09
N ALA A 207 19.01 -8.58 -9.28
CA ALA A 207 17.91 -9.39 -8.79
C ALA A 207 17.12 -10.04 -9.93
N ILE A 208 16.73 -9.26 -10.94
CA ILE A 208 15.98 -9.77 -12.09
C ILE A 208 16.80 -10.82 -12.86
N HIS A 209 18.10 -10.58 -13.06
CA HIS A 209 19.01 -11.55 -13.71
C HIS A 209 19.07 -12.87 -12.95
N GLU A 210 19.25 -12.82 -11.63
CA GLU A 210 19.32 -14.02 -10.80
C GLU A 210 17.96 -14.73 -10.68
N ILE A 211 16.84 -13.98 -10.66
CA ILE A 211 15.49 -14.56 -10.72
C ILE A 211 15.29 -15.27 -12.06
N ALA A 212 15.76 -14.70 -13.17
CA ALA A 212 15.69 -15.33 -14.48
C ALA A 212 16.48 -16.65 -14.50
N HIS A 213 17.69 -16.68 -13.90
CA HIS A 213 18.44 -17.91 -13.70
C HIS A 213 17.67 -18.94 -12.86
N ALA A 214 17.06 -18.52 -11.75
CA ALA A 214 16.29 -19.41 -10.88
C ALA A 214 15.03 -19.96 -11.57
N LYS A 215 14.34 -19.17 -12.40
CA LYS A 215 13.16 -19.64 -13.16
C LYS A 215 13.51 -20.56 -14.32
N LEU A 216 14.55 -20.23 -15.08
CA LEU A 216 14.89 -20.92 -16.32
C LEU A 216 15.78 -22.15 -16.12
N HIS A 217 16.71 -22.06 -15.17
CA HIS A 217 17.87 -22.95 -15.13
C HIS A 217 18.05 -23.70 -13.81
N ALA A 218 17.14 -23.52 -12.86
CA ALA A 218 17.13 -24.31 -11.62
C ALA A 218 16.91 -25.79 -11.93
N ILE A 219 17.80 -26.62 -11.40
CA ILE A 219 17.71 -28.08 -11.53
C ILE A 219 16.95 -28.60 -10.32
N LYS A 220 15.76 -29.15 -10.53
CA LYS A 220 15.04 -29.84 -9.45
C LYS A 220 15.77 -31.14 -9.10
N PRO A 221 15.93 -31.48 -7.81
CA PRO A 221 16.63 -32.70 -7.39
C PRO A 221 16.09 -34.00 -8.02
N ASP A 222 14.78 -34.04 -8.30
CA ASP A 222 14.08 -35.20 -8.85
C ASP A 222 14.05 -35.23 -10.40
N GLU A 223 14.50 -34.17 -11.05
CA GLU A 223 14.39 -33.99 -12.50
C GLU A 223 15.64 -34.52 -13.21
N LYS A 224 15.52 -35.72 -13.78
CA LYS A 224 16.57 -36.36 -14.57
C LYS A 224 16.58 -35.80 -15.99
N VAL A 225 17.18 -34.63 -16.17
CA VAL A 225 17.45 -34.06 -17.50
C VAL A 225 18.68 -34.76 -18.11
N ALA A 226 18.52 -35.34 -19.30
CA ALA A 226 19.63 -35.98 -20.02
C ALA A 226 20.75 -34.95 -20.29
N PRO A 227 22.04 -35.34 -20.27
CA PRO A 227 23.16 -34.40 -20.47
C PRO A 227 23.04 -33.59 -21.78
N GLU A 228 22.62 -34.26 -22.85
CA GLU A 228 22.33 -33.69 -24.18
C GLU A 228 21.16 -32.69 -24.21
N GLU A 229 20.28 -32.68 -23.21
CA GLU A 229 19.18 -31.71 -23.10
C GLU A 229 19.57 -30.48 -22.25
N ARG A 230 20.75 -30.51 -21.61
CA ARG A 230 21.23 -29.38 -20.80
C ARG A 230 21.81 -28.30 -21.69
N LYS A 231 21.22 -27.11 -21.61
CA LYS A 231 21.75 -25.90 -22.25
C LYS A 231 23.16 -25.60 -21.75
N ASP A 232 24.03 -25.20 -22.67
CA ASP A 232 25.37 -24.72 -22.35
C ASP A 232 25.31 -23.42 -21.54
N ARG A 233 26.39 -23.12 -20.80
CA ARG A 233 26.45 -21.94 -19.92
C ARG A 233 26.20 -20.64 -20.70
N HIS A 234 26.69 -20.52 -21.93
CA HIS A 234 26.55 -19.29 -22.70
C HIS A 234 25.09 -19.03 -23.06
N THR A 235 24.36 -20.07 -23.49
CA THR A 235 22.91 -19.99 -23.71
C THR A 235 22.15 -19.61 -22.44
N LYS A 236 22.54 -20.16 -21.29
CA LYS A 236 21.89 -19.80 -20.02
C LYS A 236 22.05 -18.32 -19.68
N GLU A 237 23.25 -17.78 -19.82
CA GLU A 237 23.51 -16.35 -19.58
C GLU A 237 22.79 -15.47 -20.61
N VAL A 238 22.81 -15.84 -21.90
CA VAL A 238 22.09 -15.09 -22.95
C VAL A 238 20.61 -15.00 -22.62
N GLU A 239 19.99 -16.11 -22.23
CA GLU A 239 18.57 -16.13 -21.89
C GLU A 239 18.28 -15.29 -20.63
N ALA A 240 19.05 -15.45 -19.55
CA ALA A 240 18.87 -14.70 -18.32
C ALA A 240 19.11 -13.19 -18.52
N GLU A 241 20.17 -12.82 -19.24
CA GLU A 241 20.52 -11.42 -19.51
C GLU A 241 19.47 -10.77 -20.43
N SER A 242 18.94 -11.50 -21.41
CA SER A 242 17.88 -11.02 -22.30
C SER A 242 16.57 -10.79 -21.56
N VAL A 243 16.18 -11.72 -20.68
CA VAL A 243 15.00 -11.56 -19.81
C VAL A 243 15.20 -10.33 -18.92
N ALA A 244 16.36 -10.21 -18.27
CA ALA A 244 16.65 -9.10 -17.38
C ALA A 244 16.61 -7.75 -18.10
N TYR A 245 17.20 -7.66 -19.30
CA TYR A 245 17.13 -6.46 -20.13
C TYR A 245 15.68 -6.09 -20.46
N THR A 246 14.87 -7.04 -20.93
CA THR A 246 13.48 -6.78 -21.32
C THR A 246 12.62 -6.34 -20.15
N VAL A 247 12.75 -6.98 -18.99
CA VAL A 247 12.01 -6.61 -17.78
C VAL A 247 12.45 -5.22 -17.30
N CYS A 248 13.76 -4.94 -17.24
CA CYS A 248 14.25 -3.60 -16.87
C CYS A 248 13.73 -2.51 -17.82
N GLN A 249 13.74 -2.76 -19.13
CA GLN A 249 13.24 -1.82 -20.14
C GLN A 249 11.74 -1.55 -20.00
N ARG A 250 10.94 -2.55 -19.58
CA ARG A 250 9.50 -2.37 -19.35
C ARG A 250 9.22 -1.31 -18.28
N TYR A 251 10.10 -1.20 -17.28
CA TYR A 251 9.97 -0.29 -16.14
C TYR A 251 10.81 0.99 -16.27
N GLY A 252 11.38 1.26 -17.44
CA GLY A 252 12.17 2.47 -17.68
C GLY A 252 13.52 2.50 -16.96
N ILE A 253 14.02 1.36 -16.49
CA ILE A 253 15.31 1.28 -15.81
C ILE A 253 16.43 1.40 -16.86
N GLU A 254 17.31 2.39 -16.71
CA GLU A 254 18.42 2.57 -17.65
C GLU A 254 19.34 1.35 -17.67
N THR A 255 19.38 0.68 -18.83
CA THR A 255 20.19 -0.51 -19.08
C THR A 255 21.31 -0.23 -20.09
N SER A 256 21.82 1.01 -20.16
CA SER A 256 22.84 1.43 -21.15
C SER A 256 24.10 0.57 -21.10
N ASP A 257 24.46 0.04 -19.92
CA ASP A 257 25.59 -0.86 -19.71
C ASP A 257 25.40 -2.28 -20.28
N TYR A 258 24.18 -2.69 -20.67
CA TYR A 258 23.99 -4.00 -21.31
C TYR A 258 24.56 -3.98 -22.73
N SER A 259 25.49 -4.89 -22.98
CA SER A 259 26.11 -5.11 -24.29
C SER A 259 25.91 -6.55 -24.72
N PHE A 260 25.29 -6.70 -25.89
CA PHE A 260 25.03 -7.98 -26.52
C PHE A 260 26.04 -8.29 -27.63
N GLY A 261 27.23 -7.69 -27.60
CA GLY A 261 28.25 -7.84 -28.65
C GLY A 261 28.77 -9.28 -28.84
N TYR A 262 28.53 -10.16 -27.86
CA TYR A 262 28.88 -11.58 -27.93
C TYR A 262 27.81 -12.45 -28.63
N ILE A 263 26.61 -11.90 -28.90
CA ILE A 263 25.47 -12.66 -29.45
C ILE A 263 25.77 -13.27 -30.82
N ALA A 264 26.50 -12.55 -31.68
CA ALA A 264 26.90 -13.09 -32.98
C ALA A 264 27.76 -14.37 -32.84
N GLY A 265 28.67 -14.38 -31.86
CA GLY A 265 29.47 -15.56 -31.54
C GLY A 265 28.61 -16.70 -31.00
N TRP A 266 27.73 -16.40 -30.04
CA TRP A 266 26.79 -17.36 -29.45
C TRP A 266 25.87 -18.04 -30.48
N SER A 267 25.42 -17.30 -31.49
CA SER A 267 24.48 -17.82 -32.50
C SER A 267 25.14 -18.62 -33.63
N SER A 268 26.46 -18.49 -33.79
CA SER A 268 27.16 -18.91 -35.02
C SER A 268 27.19 -20.43 -35.26
N ASP A 269 27.10 -21.22 -34.19
CA ASP A 269 27.10 -22.68 -34.20
C ASP A 269 25.73 -23.30 -33.91
N LYS A 270 24.68 -22.47 -33.76
CA LYS A 270 23.34 -22.92 -33.39
C LYS A 270 22.39 -23.02 -34.58
N GLU A 271 21.51 -24.02 -34.54
CA GLU A 271 20.46 -24.15 -35.54
C GLU A 271 19.35 -23.12 -35.33
N THR A 272 18.68 -22.70 -36.41
CA THR A 272 17.56 -21.74 -36.34
C THR A 272 16.44 -22.21 -35.41
N LYS A 273 16.22 -23.52 -35.29
CA LYS A 273 15.22 -24.10 -34.38
C LYS A 273 15.61 -23.88 -32.90
N GLU A 274 16.89 -24.06 -32.58
CA GLU A 274 17.41 -23.83 -31.22
C GLU A 274 17.31 -22.36 -30.85
N LEU A 275 17.75 -21.46 -31.74
CA LEU A 275 17.66 -20.01 -31.57
C LEU A 275 16.22 -19.54 -31.35
N LYS A 276 15.27 -20.05 -32.16
CA LYS A 276 13.83 -19.80 -31.97
C LYS A 276 13.34 -20.28 -30.61
N GLY A 277 13.79 -21.45 -30.16
CA GLY A 277 13.46 -22.01 -28.85
C GLY A 277 13.93 -21.11 -27.71
N SER A 278 15.16 -20.60 -27.77
CA SER A 278 15.69 -19.64 -26.80
C SER A 278 14.91 -18.33 -26.81
N LEU A 279 14.58 -17.78 -27.98
CA LEU A 279 13.78 -16.54 -28.08
C LEU A 279 12.37 -16.69 -27.51
N GLU A 280 11.70 -17.83 -27.73
CA GLU A 280 10.39 -18.10 -27.12
C GLU A 280 10.51 -18.30 -25.61
N THR A 281 11.59 -18.93 -25.13
CA THR A 281 11.90 -19.07 -23.70
C THR A 281 12.06 -17.70 -23.04
N ILE A 282 12.83 -16.80 -23.67
CA ILE A 282 13.02 -15.43 -23.22
C ILE A 282 11.68 -14.68 -23.20
N ARG A 283 10.92 -14.73 -24.30
CA ARG A 283 9.63 -14.03 -24.42
C ARG A 283 8.61 -14.51 -23.39
N SER A 284 8.51 -15.82 -23.18
CA SER A 284 7.54 -16.38 -22.24
C SER A 284 7.89 -16.02 -20.80
N THR A 285 9.15 -16.16 -20.43
CA THR A 285 9.62 -15.85 -19.07
C THR A 285 9.56 -14.36 -18.76
N ALA A 286 9.96 -13.50 -19.70
CA ALA A 286 9.85 -12.06 -19.52
C ALA A 286 8.39 -11.60 -19.40
N ALA A 287 7.48 -12.16 -20.21
CA ALA A 287 6.06 -11.85 -20.12
C ALA A 287 5.47 -12.28 -18.77
N GLU A 288 5.74 -13.51 -18.32
CA GLU A 288 5.29 -14.01 -17.01
C GLU A 288 5.78 -13.12 -15.87
N MET A 289 7.07 -12.76 -15.91
CA MET A 289 7.69 -11.93 -14.88
C MET A 289 7.10 -10.51 -14.87
N ILE A 290 6.92 -9.89 -16.04
CA ILE A 290 6.29 -8.56 -16.16
C ILE A 290 4.84 -8.59 -15.64
N GLU A 291 4.04 -9.56 -16.08
CA GLU A 291 2.64 -9.68 -15.64
C GLU A 291 2.54 -9.88 -14.13
N SER A 292 3.40 -10.72 -13.56
CA SER A 292 3.38 -10.96 -12.11
C SER A 292 3.92 -9.78 -11.30
N ILE A 293 4.94 -9.08 -11.79
CA ILE A 293 5.44 -7.86 -11.13
C ILE A 293 4.37 -6.77 -11.20
N ASP A 294 3.76 -6.54 -12.36
CA ASP A 294 2.68 -5.55 -12.53
C ASP A 294 1.51 -5.84 -11.56
N ALA A 295 1.13 -7.10 -11.40
CA ALA A 295 0.09 -7.50 -10.45
C ALA A 295 0.48 -7.23 -8.98
N LYS A 296 1.70 -7.58 -8.58
CA LYS A 296 2.21 -7.40 -7.21
C LYS A 296 2.41 -5.94 -6.86
N LEU A 297 2.97 -5.15 -7.78
CA LEU A 297 3.12 -3.71 -7.65
C LEU A 297 1.77 -3.04 -7.41
N LYS A 298 0.78 -3.37 -8.22
CA LYS A 298 -0.58 -2.84 -8.07
C LYS A 298 -1.15 -3.15 -6.68
N GLU A 299 -1.00 -4.39 -6.20
CA GLU A 299 -1.46 -4.77 -4.86
C GLU A 299 -0.72 -4.00 -3.74
N LEU A 300 0.60 -3.87 -3.85
CA LEU A 300 1.42 -3.15 -2.87
C LEU A 300 1.09 -1.66 -2.81
N VAL A 301 0.89 -1.03 -3.97
CA VAL A 301 0.49 0.38 -4.07
C VAL A 301 -0.89 0.58 -3.47
N THR A 302 -1.89 -0.23 -3.86
CA THR A 302 -3.25 -0.13 -3.30
C THR A 302 -3.27 -0.37 -1.79
N ARG A 303 -2.50 -1.34 -1.28
CA ARG A 303 -2.40 -1.59 0.16
C ARG A 303 -1.77 -0.41 0.90
N ARG A 304 -0.75 0.22 0.31
CA ARG A 304 -0.10 1.41 0.86
C ARG A 304 -1.05 2.60 0.89
N GLU A 305 -1.77 2.86 -0.19
CA GLU A 305 -2.80 3.90 -0.28
C GLU A 305 -3.87 3.71 0.80
N GLN A 306 -4.41 2.49 0.95
CA GLN A 306 -5.38 2.18 2.00
C GLN A 306 -4.79 2.39 3.40
N SER A 307 -3.55 1.97 3.65
CA SER A 307 -2.89 2.22 4.94
C SER A 307 -2.63 3.70 5.20
N ALA A 308 -2.32 4.47 4.16
CA ALA A 308 -2.09 5.91 4.25
C ALA A 308 -3.40 6.67 4.47
N GLU A 309 -4.51 6.26 3.84
CA GLU A 309 -5.85 6.81 4.11
C GLU A 309 -6.28 6.52 5.56
N VAL A 310 -6.05 5.31 6.08
CA VAL A 310 -6.33 4.98 7.49
C VAL A 310 -5.44 5.79 8.45
N THR A 311 -4.17 6.00 8.09
CA THR A 311 -3.24 6.79 8.90
C THR A 311 -3.58 8.27 8.83
N GLN A 312 -4.01 8.80 7.67
CA GLN A 312 -4.48 10.17 7.52
C GLN A 312 -5.84 10.39 8.19
N GLU A 313 -6.77 9.44 8.17
CA GLU A 313 -8.01 9.53 8.95
C GLU A 313 -7.72 9.50 10.46
N ALA A 314 -6.72 8.72 10.90
CA ALA A 314 -6.27 8.70 12.29
C ALA A 314 -5.53 10.00 12.68
N GLU A 315 -4.62 10.51 11.86
CA GLU A 315 -3.89 11.78 12.08
C GLU A 315 -4.81 13.00 11.95
N VAL A 316 -5.79 13.01 11.04
CA VAL A 316 -6.79 14.09 10.95
C VAL A 316 -7.74 14.03 12.14
N ALA A 317 -8.06 12.84 12.67
CA ALA A 317 -8.74 12.69 13.95
C ALA A 317 -7.86 13.16 15.14
N GLU A 318 -6.54 13.00 15.05
CA GLU A 318 -5.57 13.47 16.06
C GLU A 318 -5.27 14.98 15.96
N ILE A 319 -5.34 15.59 14.76
CA ILE A 319 -5.10 17.02 14.51
C ILE A 319 -6.36 17.87 14.73
N SER A 320 -7.55 17.25 14.69
CA SER A 320 -8.76 17.85 15.29
C SER A 320 -8.84 17.51 16.78
N GLN A 321 -7.81 17.81 17.58
CA GLN A 321 -7.95 17.68 19.03
C GLN A 321 -9.09 18.59 19.48
N PRO A 322 -10.18 18.06 20.08
CA PRO A 322 -11.17 18.90 20.70
C PRO A 322 -10.46 19.69 21.79
N SER A 323 -10.50 21.02 21.77
CA SER A 323 -10.06 21.77 22.93
C SER A 323 -10.99 21.43 24.10
N TYR A 324 -10.48 20.66 25.07
CA TYR A 324 -11.21 20.27 26.27
C TYR A 324 -11.22 21.39 27.32
N HIS A 325 -10.56 22.52 27.04
CA HIS A 325 -10.38 23.64 27.95
C HIS A 325 -11.71 24.21 28.46
N ASP A 326 -12.74 24.29 27.61
CA ASP A 326 -14.04 24.88 27.97
C ASP A 326 -15.05 23.88 28.56
N ILE A 327 -14.69 22.60 28.66
CA ILE A 327 -15.57 21.58 29.24
C ILE A 327 -15.41 21.64 30.77
N PRO A 328 -16.48 21.85 31.56
CA PRO A 328 -16.40 21.87 33.02
C PRO A 328 -16.26 20.45 33.61
N VAL A 329 -15.74 20.35 34.83
CA VAL A 329 -15.68 19.09 35.57
C VAL A 329 -17.05 18.78 36.17
N TYR A 330 -17.67 17.68 35.73
CA TYR A 330 -18.92 17.17 36.31
C TYR A 330 -18.63 16.38 37.58
N ARG A 331 -19.17 16.82 38.72
CA ARG A 331 -18.87 16.25 40.06
C ARG A 331 -19.95 15.33 40.61
N GLU A 332 -21.12 15.28 39.96
CA GLU A 332 -22.26 14.48 40.42
C GLU A 332 -22.26 13.08 39.78
N THR A 333 -23.06 12.18 40.35
CA THR A 333 -23.19 10.78 39.89
C THR A 333 -23.89 10.64 38.54
N ALA A 334 -23.69 9.50 37.86
CA ALA A 334 -24.37 9.21 36.60
C ALA A 334 -25.90 9.17 36.77
N ASN A 335 -26.38 8.68 37.91
CA ASN A 335 -27.81 8.65 38.25
C ASN A 335 -28.39 10.06 38.38
N TYR A 336 -27.65 10.98 39.03
CA TYR A 336 -28.07 12.37 39.11
C TYR A 336 -28.13 13.01 37.71
N ALA A 337 -27.12 12.78 36.87
CA ALA A 337 -27.10 13.28 35.49
C ALA A 337 -28.28 12.74 34.67
N TYR A 338 -28.68 11.48 34.88
CA TYR A 338 -29.85 10.89 34.25
C TYR A 338 -31.16 11.55 34.73
N GLU A 339 -31.33 11.73 36.04
CA GLU A 339 -32.51 12.38 36.62
C GLU A 339 -32.63 13.86 36.22
N ALA A 340 -31.50 14.57 36.11
CA ALA A 340 -31.43 15.98 35.73
C ALA A 340 -31.45 16.21 34.20
N GLY A 341 -31.39 15.15 33.39
CA GLY A 341 -31.31 15.26 31.93
C GLY A 341 -29.98 15.83 31.42
N GLU A 342 -28.90 15.69 32.20
CA GLU A 342 -27.56 16.23 31.95
C GLU A 342 -26.55 15.13 31.50
N MET A 343 -27.03 13.99 31.00
CA MET A 343 -26.20 12.84 30.60
C MET A 343 -25.13 13.19 29.56
N ASP A 344 -25.39 14.13 28.67
CA ASP A 344 -24.41 14.57 27.66
C ASP A 344 -23.26 15.34 28.30
N ALA A 345 -23.54 16.18 29.31
CA ALA A 345 -22.51 16.90 30.07
C ALA A 345 -21.66 15.94 30.92
N TYR A 346 -22.31 14.94 31.52
CA TYR A 346 -21.62 13.87 32.25
C TYR A 346 -20.65 13.10 31.35
N ARG A 347 -21.11 12.65 30.17
CA ARG A 347 -20.28 11.91 29.21
C ARG A 347 -19.11 12.77 28.71
N ALA A 348 -19.39 14.01 28.29
CA ALA A 348 -18.36 14.92 27.81
C ALA A 348 -17.29 15.21 28.88
N SER A 349 -17.69 15.41 30.14
CA SER A 349 -16.74 15.59 31.24
C SER A 349 -15.93 14.34 31.55
N ARG A 350 -16.56 13.15 31.48
CA ARG A 350 -15.86 11.88 31.73
C ARG A 350 -14.83 11.61 30.66
N ASP A 351 -15.20 11.78 29.39
CA ASP A 351 -14.29 11.56 28.26
C ASP A 351 -13.13 12.58 28.32
N ALA A 352 -13.41 13.83 28.71
CA ALA A 352 -12.38 14.85 28.96
C ALA A 352 -11.46 14.53 30.16
N ASN A 353 -11.96 13.86 31.21
CA ASN A 353 -11.12 13.38 32.32
C ASN A 353 -10.17 12.27 31.89
N MET A 354 -10.64 11.34 31.04
CA MET A 354 -9.81 10.29 30.47
C MET A 354 -8.73 10.85 29.55
N ALA A 355 -9.10 11.77 28.66
CA ALA A 355 -8.14 12.47 27.79
C ALA A 355 -7.10 13.25 28.60
N CYS A 356 -7.52 13.93 29.68
CA CYS A 356 -6.60 14.66 30.57
C CYS A 356 -5.61 13.71 31.27
N LYS A 357 -6.08 12.55 31.74
CA LYS A 357 -5.20 11.51 32.31
C LYS A 357 -4.16 11.03 31.29
N GLU A 358 -4.58 10.71 30.07
CA GLU A 358 -3.69 10.25 28.99
C GLU A 358 -2.67 11.34 28.60
N ALA A 359 -3.12 12.60 28.51
CA ALA A 359 -2.23 13.73 28.24
C ALA A 359 -1.18 13.94 29.33
N ILE A 360 -1.52 13.75 30.61
CA ILE A 360 -0.54 13.81 31.71
C ILE A 360 0.48 12.67 31.58
N GLU A 361 0.03 11.45 31.26
CA GLU A 361 0.91 10.29 31.06
C GLU A 361 1.88 10.50 29.88
N ALA A 362 1.37 11.00 28.75
CA ALA A 362 2.16 11.34 27.58
C ALA A 362 3.16 12.46 27.87
N ALA A 363 2.69 13.58 28.45
CA ALA A 363 3.54 14.73 28.74
C ALA A 363 4.68 14.38 29.71
N ILE A 364 4.43 13.55 30.73
CA ILE A 364 5.49 13.07 31.64
C ILE A 364 6.48 12.17 30.89
N SER A 365 5.99 11.26 30.05
CA SER A 365 6.83 10.28 29.35
C SER A 365 7.73 10.95 28.29
N GLU A 366 7.16 11.85 27.49
CA GLU A 366 7.86 12.56 26.42
C GLU A 366 8.89 13.56 26.94
N ASN A 367 8.65 14.15 28.11
CA ASN A 367 9.55 15.12 28.74
C ASN A 367 10.53 14.48 29.74
N TYR A 368 10.61 13.15 29.80
CA TYR A 368 11.54 12.43 30.67
C TYR A 368 12.74 11.88 29.88
N VAL A 369 13.85 12.61 29.92
CA VAL A 369 15.10 12.27 29.20
C VAL A 369 16.28 12.34 30.16
N ASP A 370 17.26 11.45 30.00
CA ASP A 370 18.47 11.38 30.83
C ASP A 370 18.20 11.35 32.35
N TYR A 371 17.16 10.59 32.74
CA TYR A 371 16.70 10.46 34.13
C TYR A 371 16.20 11.78 34.76
N ARG A 372 15.85 12.78 33.94
CA ARG A 372 15.33 14.07 34.38
C ARG A 372 14.01 14.36 33.68
N LEU A 373 13.02 14.78 34.46
CA LEU A 373 11.75 15.27 33.94
C LEU A 373 11.83 16.78 33.78
N SER A 374 11.58 17.28 32.56
CA SER A 374 11.34 18.71 32.31
C SER A 374 9.94 19.09 32.80
N THR A 375 9.77 19.15 34.13
CA THR A 375 8.46 19.28 34.80
C THR A 375 7.66 20.45 34.29
N ARG A 376 8.29 21.62 34.11
CA ARG A 376 7.61 22.84 33.68
C ARG A 376 7.00 22.70 32.28
N VAL A 377 7.77 22.18 31.34
CA VAL A 377 7.31 21.96 29.95
C VAL A 377 6.17 20.95 29.95
N ALA A 378 6.33 19.83 30.67
CA ALA A 378 5.29 18.82 30.78
C ALA A 378 3.96 19.39 31.32
N VAL A 379 4.01 20.25 32.34
CA VAL A 379 2.80 20.88 32.90
C VAL A 379 2.20 21.90 31.94
N GLU A 380 3.02 22.78 31.34
CA GLU A 380 2.55 23.79 30.39
C GLU A 380 1.85 23.13 29.18
N THR A 381 2.38 22.03 28.64
CA THR A 381 1.75 21.26 27.55
C THR A 381 0.36 20.74 27.90
N VAL A 382 0.15 20.26 29.13
CA VAL A 382 -1.18 19.78 29.56
C VAL A 382 -2.14 20.96 29.79
N LEU A 383 -1.66 22.07 30.34
CA LEU A 383 -2.48 23.26 30.60
C LEU A 383 -2.89 24.00 29.32
N GLU A 384 -2.19 23.80 28.20
CA GLU A 384 -2.63 24.31 26.89
C GLU A 384 -3.93 23.65 26.41
N GLN A 385 -4.20 22.40 26.81
CA GLN A 385 -5.34 21.60 26.33
C GLN A 385 -6.48 21.48 27.34
N PHE A 386 -6.17 21.57 28.64
CA PHE A 386 -7.12 21.33 29.72
C PHE A 386 -7.11 22.47 30.74
N SER A 387 -8.27 22.75 31.34
CA SER A 387 -8.36 23.73 32.42
C SER A 387 -7.62 23.27 33.68
N GLU A 388 -7.11 24.23 34.45
CA GLU A 388 -6.44 24.00 35.74
C GLU A 388 -7.30 23.14 36.68
N GLU A 389 -8.62 23.40 36.72
CA GLU A 389 -9.57 22.65 37.55
C GLU A 389 -9.60 21.16 37.18
N ARG A 390 -9.53 20.83 35.88
CA ARG A 390 -9.58 19.44 35.41
C ARG A 390 -8.28 18.70 35.70
N VAL A 391 -7.15 19.34 35.45
CA VAL A 391 -5.82 18.77 35.77
C VAL A 391 -5.72 18.52 37.27
N GLN A 392 -6.16 19.48 38.09
CA GLN A 392 -6.25 19.34 39.54
C GLN A 392 -7.15 18.16 39.95
N TYR A 393 -8.32 18.00 39.31
CA TYR A 393 -9.27 16.93 39.60
C TYR A 393 -8.69 15.54 39.32
N VAL A 394 -8.05 15.34 38.16
CA VAL A 394 -7.43 14.05 37.77
C VAL A 394 -6.23 13.69 38.64
N LEU A 395 -5.37 14.67 38.96
CA LEU A 395 -4.22 14.47 39.83
C LEU A 395 -4.64 14.15 41.27
N ALA A 396 -5.65 14.84 41.81
CA ALA A 396 -6.18 14.55 43.13
C ALA A 396 -6.78 13.14 43.21
N ASN A 397 -7.58 12.76 42.20
CA ASN A 397 -8.11 11.40 42.08
C ASN A 397 -6.99 10.35 42.10
N THR A 398 -5.94 10.58 41.32
CA THR A 398 -4.77 9.68 41.25
C THR A 398 -4.10 9.52 42.61
N VAL A 399 -3.87 10.60 43.34
CA VAL A 399 -3.22 10.53 44.67
C VAL A 399 -4.13 9.89 45.71
N GLN A 400 -5.44 10.18 45.70
CA GLN A 400 -6.40 9.59 46.63
C GLN A 400 -6.48 8.06 46.49
N HIS A 401 -6.36 7.51 45.28
CA HIS A 401 -6.30 6.06 45.06
C HIS A 401 -4.96 5.44 45.50
N ASN A 402 -3.91 6.25 45.64
CA ASN A 402 -2.56 5.82 45.95
C ASN A 402 -2.03 6.38 47.29
N LEU A 403 -2.92 6.64 48.26
CA LEU A 403 -2.52 7.15 49.59
C LEU A 403 -1.56 6.23 50.35
N HIS A 404 -1.56 4.93 50.03
CA HIS A 404 -0.66 3.94 50.60
C HIS A 404 0.77 4.00 50.01
N ASP A 405 0.94 4.60 48.83
CA ASP A 405 2.23 4.65 48.13
C ASP A 405 3.15 5.69 48.78
N GLY A 406 4.33 5.25 49.23
CA GLY A 406 5.33 6.09 49.91
C GLY A 406 6.02 7.11 49.00
N ARG A 407 5.83 7.03 47.67
CA ARG A 407 6.43 7.95 46.69
C ARG A 407 5.70 9.28 46.56
N TYR A 408 4.44 9.35 46.99
CA TYR A 408 3.71 10.61 47.10
C TYR A 408 4.02 11.28 48.44
N HIS A 409 4.42 12.56 48.38
CA HIS A 409 4.74 13.33 49.58
C HIS A 409 3.47 13.62 50.40
N ALA A 410 3.61 13.73 51.73
CA ALA A 410 2.49 14.00 52.65
C ALA A 410 1.71 15.26 52.25
N GLU A 411 2.40 16.33 51.85
CA GLU A 411 1.78 17.58 51.39
C GLU A 411 0.89 17.39 50.15
N ASN A 412 1.24 16.47 49.25
CA ASN A 412 0.44 16.17 48.07
C ASN A 412 -0.73 15.25 48.39
N LYS A 413 -0.59 14.35 49.38
CA LYS A 413 -1.71 13.56 49.92
C LYS A 413 -2.74 14.45 50.61
N ASP A 414 -2.28 15.37 51.45
CA ASP A 414 -3.14 16.35 52.14
C ASP A 414 -3.82 17.30 51.16
N TRP A 415 -3.09 17.76 50.14
CA TRP A 415 -3.65 18.58 49.06
C TRP A 415 -4.73 17.81 48.28
N ALA A 416 -4.45 16.58 47.87
CA ALA A 416 -5.40 15.77 47.13
C ALA A 416 -6.66 15.49 47.95
N GLY A 417 -6.54 15.22 49.25
CA GLY A 417 -7.68 14.97 50.15
C GLY A 417 -8.62 16.16 50.35
N LYS A 418 -8.21 17.39 50.00
CA LYS A 418 -9.07 18.58 50.05
C LYS A 418 -10.00 18.71 48.84
N ILE A 419 -9.75 17.94 47.78
CA ILE A 419 -10.48 18.03 46.52
C ILE A 419 -11.53 16.92 46.49
N SER A 420 -12.81 17.30 46.45
CA SER A 420 -13.91 16.33 46.34
C SER A 420 -13.91 15.70 44.95
N VAL A 421 -13.74 14.38 44.91
CA VAL A 421 -13.78 13.54 43.71
C VAL A 421 -14.96 12.59 43.84
N CYS A 422 -15.76 12.47 42.78
CA CYS A 422 -16.86 11.51 42.75
C CYS A 422 -16.28 10.08 42.75
N GLU A 423 -16.68 9.25 43.72
CA GLU A 423 -16.22 7.85 43.85
C GLU A 423 -16.69 6.97 42.67
N GLU A 424 -17.79 7.35 42.00
CA GLU A 424 -18.30 6.60 40.86
C GLU A 424 -17.42 6.79 39.63
N ASN A 425 -16.90 5.69 39.08
CA ASN A 425 -16.01 5.66 37.90
C ASN A 425 -14.65 6.36 38.11
N SER A 426 -14.25 6.58 39.36
CA SER A 426 -12.96 7.20 39.71
C SER A 426 -11.75 6.39 39.24
N GLU A 427 -11.90 5.07 39.14
CA GLU A 427 -10.85 4.15 38.67
C GLU A 427 -10.43 4.40 37.20
N PHE A 428 -11.30 4.99 36.38
CA PHE A 428 -11.04 5.14 34.94
C PHE A 428 -10.09 6.27 34.56
N PHE A 429 -9.84 7.23 35.46
CA PHE A 429 -8.98 8.39 35.20
C PHE A 429 -7.87 8.52 36.25
N ILE A 430 -7.19 7.41 36.54
CA ILE A 430 -5.99 7.33 37.38
C ILE A 430 -4.75 7.31 36.49
N VAL A 431 -3.83 8.24 36.70
CA VAL A 431 -2.51 8.28 36.05
C VAL A 431 -1.66 7.13 36.59
N SER A 432 -1.56 6.04 35.82
CA SER A 432 -1.02 4.75 36.26
C SER A 432 0.10 4.22 35.37
N GLN A 433 0.25 4.74 34.15
CA GLN A 433 1.29 4.31 33.20
C GLN A 433 2.66 4.94 33.44
N VAL A 434 2.75 5.91 34.35
CA VAL A 434 3.99 6.61 34.69
C VAL A 434 4.37 6.39 36.16
N HIS A 435 5.67 6.42 36.44
CA HIS A 435 6.17 6.14 37.79
C HIS A 435 5.63 7.16 38.81
N PRO A 436 5.06 6.75 39.96
CA PRO A 436 4.44 7.66 40.94
C PRO A 436 5.35 8.79 41.44
N GLY A 437 6.67 8.56 41.50
CA GLY A 437 7.63 9.62 41.82
C GLY A 437 7.70 10.74 40.78
N LEU A 438 7.52 10.42 39.49
CA LEU A 438 7.46 11.41 38.42
C LEU A 438 6.13 12.17 38.45
N VAL A 439 5.02 11.48 38.73
CA VAL A 439 3.71 12.11 38.96
C VAL A 439 3.78 13.07 40.14
N ASN A 440 4.44 12.69 41.23
CA ASN A 440 4.62 13.57 42.37
C ASN A 440 5.44 14.84 42.02
N LEU A 441 6.49 14.72 41.20
CA LEU A 441 7.26 15.87 40.70
C LEU A 441 6.40 16.77 39.80
N PHE A 442 5.57 16.18 38.94
CA PHE A 442 4.62 16.89 38.10
C PHE A 442 3.60 17.67 38.95
N ILE A 443 3.04 17.06 40.00
CA ILE A 443 2.10 17.71 40.93
C ILE A 443 2.73 18.92 41.61
N ASN A 444 3.98 18.82 42.06
CA ASN A 444 4.68 19.95 42.68
C ASN A 444 4.80 21.11 41.69
N GLN A 445 5.26 20.83 40.47
CA GLN A 445 5.39 21.85 39.44
C GLN A 445 4.04 22.47 39.04
N PHE A 446 3.00 21.66 38.96
CA PHE A 446 1.63 22.13 38.68
C PHE A 446 1.15 23.09 39.77
N LYS A 447 1.34 22.74 41.04
CA LYS A 447 0.99 23.62 42.17
C LYS A 447 1.80 24.92 42.18
N ASP A 448 3.08 24.88 41.78
CA ASP A 448 3.93 26.08 41.69
C ASP A 448 3.51 27.02 40.55
N LEU A 449 2.86 26.51 39.51
CA LEU A 449 2.39 27.28 38.35
C LEU A 449 0.97 27.83 38.53
N LEU A 450 0.21 27.34 39.52
CA LEU A 450 -1.10 27.91 39.85
C LEU A 450 -0.91 29.32 40.44
N PRO A 451 -1.63 30.34 39.93
CA PRO A 451 -1.61 31.66 40.56
C PRO A 451 -2.14 31.60 42.00
N ASP A 452 -1.63 32.46 42.89
CA ASP A 452 -2.01 32.62 44.32
C ASP A 452 -3.49 33.05 44.55
N LYS A 453 -4.45 32.50 43.80
CA LYS A 453 -5.88 32.85 43.85
C LYS A 453 -6.81 31.64 43.95
N VAL A 454 -6.45 30.59 44.69
CA VAL A 454 -7.45 29.62 45.18
C VAL A 454 -7.02 29.06 46.56
N GLN A 455 -6.93 29.92 47.57
CA GLN A 455 -6.89 29.49 48.98
C GLN A 455 -7.99 30.10 49.86
N GLU A 456 -8.85 30.97 49.31
CA GLU A 456 -9.99 31.56 50.03
C GLU A 456 -11.34 31.20 49.38
N GLN A 457 -11.78 29.93 49.45
CA GLN A 457 -13.21 29.56 49.39
C GLN A 457 -13.51 28.25 50.17
N ILE A 458 -12.86 28.04 51.32
CA ILE A 458 -13.24 26.97 52.25
C ILE A 458 -13.33 27.57 53.66
N GLU A 459 -14.47 28.17 53.98
CA GLU A 459 -14.91 28.32 55.37
C GLU A 459 -15.95 27.25 55.69
N PRO A 460 -15.85 26.55 56.84
CA PRO A 460 -16.85 25.60 57.29
C PRO A 460 -17.97 26.33 58.06
N ALA A 461 -19.21 26.23 57.59
CA ALA A 461 -20.36 26.63 58.41
C ALA A 461 -20.52 25.65 59.57
N SER A 462 -20.18 26.11 60.78
CA SER A 462 -20.40 25.39 62.04
C SER A 462 -21.90 25.41 62.41
N PRO A 463 -22.46 24.33 62.99
CA PRO A 463 -23.86 24.30 63.42
C PRO A 463 -24.05 24.96 64.80
N PRO A 464 -25.22 25.59 65.09
CA PRO A 464 -25.51 26.05 66.43
C PRO A 464 -25.89 24.87 67.32
N THR A 465 -25.30 24.89 68.51
CA THR A 465 -25.40 23.96 69.64
C THR A 465 -26.82 23.57 70.05
N SER A 466 -27.01 22.29 70.38
CA SER A 466 -28.01 21.89 71.38
C SER A 466 -27.53 20.67 72.16
N ASP A 467 -27.61 20.74 73.48
CA ASP A 467 -27.61 19.57 74.38
C ASP A 467 -28.42 19.95 75.63
N PRO A 468 -28.94 19.00 76.44
CA PRO A 468 -29.10 17.57 76.19
C PRO A 468 -30.49 17.03 76.65
N GLU A 469 -30.92 15.86 76.18
CA GLU A 469 -31.23 14.71 77.07
C GLU A 469 -31.86 13.50 76.36
N LYS A 470 -31.19 12.36 76.61
CA LYS A 470 -31.72 11.01 76.91
C LYS A 470 -32.69 10.31 75.95
N ALA A 471 -32.10 9.26 75.37
CA ALA A 471 -32.38 7.86 75.66
C ALA A 471 -33.35 7.08 74.77
N ASP A 472 -32.79 5.94 74.38
CA ASP A 472 -33.37 4.63 74.09
C ASP A 472 -33.77 4.24 72.66
N ALA A 473 -33.38 2.99 72.39
CA ALA A 473 -33.28 2.34 71.09
C ALA A 473 -34.60 1.61 70.70
N PRO A 474 -34.60 0.64 69.77
CA PRO A 474 -34.88 0.85 68.35
C PRO A 474 -36.09 0.00 67.86
N LYS A 475 -36.59 0.24 66.63
CA LYS A 475 -36.85 -0.81 65.61
C LYS A 475 -37.70 -0.34 64.41
N GLN A 476 -37.15 -0.68 63.24
CA GLN A 476 -37.79 -1.23 62.04
C GLN A 476 -38.72 -0.39 61.14
N ARG A 477 -38.35 -0.53 59.85
CA ARG A 477 -39.16 -0.81 58.66
C ARG A 477 -39.70 0.36 57.84
N HIS A 478 -39.30 0.30 56.57
CA HIS A 478 -39.96 0.73 55.34
C HIS A 478 -40.93 1.90 55.44
N THR A 479 -40.65 2.97 54.69
CA THR A 479 -41.25 3.15 53.35
C THR A 479 -40.79 4.48 52.76
N SER A 480 -40.67 4.46 51.44
CA SER A 480 -40.59 5.60 50.53
C SER A 480 -41.50 6.78 50.89
N LYS A 481 -40.97 8.02 50.86
CA LYS A 481 -41.57 9.13 50.09
C LYS A 481 -40.76 10.43 50.12
N ALA A 482 -40.72 11.02 48.93
CA ALA A 482 -40.78 12.46 48.61
C ALA A 482 -39.60 13.36 49.01
N LYS A 483 -38.82 13.68 47.98
CA LYS A 483 -38.01 14.89 47.82
C LYS A 483 -38.85 16.14 48.17
N THR A 484 -38.22 17.07 48.87
CA THR A 484 -38.55 18.49 48.77
C THR A 484 -37.30 19.16 48.22
N ASP A 485 -37.41 19.62 46.97
CA ASP A 485 -36.34 20.27 46.22
C ASP A 485 -35.95 21.60 46.88
N GLN A 486 -34.64 21.77 47.11
CA GLN A 486 -34.00 23.07 47.10
C GLN A 486 -33.08 23.08 45.87
N GLU A 487 -33.51 23.81 44.84
CA GLU A 487 -32.75 24.01 43.60
C GLU A 487 -31.39 24.65 43.91
N LYS A 488 -30.31 23.88 43.70
CA LYS A 488 -28.99 24.45 43.41
C LYS A 488 -28.95 24.81 41.92
N PRO A 489 -28.30 25.92 41.53
CA PRO A 489 -28.27 26.36 40.14
C PRO A 489 -27.64 25.30 39.23
N SER A 490 -28.30 24.99 38.11
CA SER A 490 -27.87 23.98 37.13
C SER A 490 -26.59 24.43 36.42
N ILE A 491 -25.69 23.47 36.15
CA ILE A 491 -24.45 23.64 35.36
C ILE A 491 -24.77 24.23 33.97
N ARG A 492 -26.00 24.04 33.48
CA ARG A 492 -26.51 24.63 32.24
C ARG A 492 -26.50 26.17 32.25
N ASP A 493 -26.67 26.80 33.41
CA ASP A 493 -26.63 28.25 33.55
C ASP A 493 -25.18 28.78 33.63
N GLN A 494 -24.25 27.98 34.15
CA GLN A 494 -22.81 28.27 34.11
C GLN A 494 -22.25 28.19 32.68
N LEU A 495 -22.69 27.19 31.90
CA LEU A 495 -22.35 27.04 30.47
C LEU A 495 -22.90 28.17 29.60
N LYS A 496 -24.08 28.72 29.91
CA LYS A 496 -24.65 29.89 29.22
C LYS A 496 -23.88 31.18 29.54
N ALA A 497 -23.43 31.35 30.79
CA ALA A 497 -22.67 32.53 31.21
C ALA A 497 -21.27 32.60 30.55
N ALA A 498 -20.60 31.45 30.38
CA ALA A 498 -19.30 31.36 29.72
C ALA A 498 -19.37 31.70 28.22
N LYS A 499 -20.38 31.20 27.50
CA LYS A 499 -20.62 31.54 26.07
C LYS A 499 -20.92 33.02 25.84
N ALA A 500 -21.61 33.69 26.76
CA ALA A 500 -21.93 35.10 26.62
C ALA A 500 -20.73 36.05 26.84
N GLN A 501 -19.65 35.57 27.48
CA GLN A 501 -18.43 36.35 27.70
C GLN A 501 -17.44 36.24 26.52
N SER A 502 -17.42 35.12 25.79
CA SER A 502 -16.55 34.93 24.61
C SER A 502 -17.02 35.73 23.39
N GLU A 503 -18.33 35.88 23.19
CA GLU A 503 -18.91 36.64 22.06
C GLU A 503 -18.67 38.16 22.12
N LYS A 504 -18.37 38.72 23.30
CA LYS A 504 -18.13 40.17 23.48
C LYS A 504 -16.71 40.64 23.14
N LYS A 505 -15.78 39.73 22.78
CA LYS A 505 -14.35 40.07 22.55
C LYS A 505 -13.86 40.02 21.09
N ALA A 506 -14.72 39.76 20.11
CA ALA A 506 -14.32 39.75 18.69
C ALA A 506 -14.23 41.18 18.10
N PRO A 507 -13.12 41.57 17.42
CA PRO A 507 -12.99 42.90 16.83
C PRO A 507 -13.65 42.99 15.45
N THR A 508 -14.44 44.04 15.24
CA THR A 508 -15.14 44.39 14.00
C THR A 508 -14.16 44.77 12.89
N GLN A 509 -14.09 44.03 11.78
CA GLN A 509 -13.33 44.44 10.59
C GLN A 509 -14.12 45.44 9.72
N GLU A 510 -13.56 46.63 9.55
CA GLU A 510 -14.04 47.68 8.64
C GLU A 510 -13.92 47.26 7.17
N LYS A 511 -14.99 47.44 6.41
CA LYS A 511 -14.99 47.37 4.94
C LYS A 511 -14.44 48.68 4.36
N LYS A 512 -13.46 48.60 3.45
CA LYS A 512 -13.11 49.68 2.51
C LYS A 512 -13.27 49.25 1.04
N PRO A 513 -13.52 50.19 0.11
CA PRO A 513 -14.32 49.95 -1.08
C PRO A 513 -13.50 49.66 -2.36
N LYS A 514 -14.16 49.00 -3.31
CA LYS A 514 -13.67 48.66 -4.66
C LYS A 514 -13.43 49.92 -5.51
N SER A 515 -12.24 50.02 -6.12
CA SER A 515 -11.94 50.93 -7.23
C SER A 515 -11.85 50.16 -8.55
N LYS A 516 -12.38 50.81 -9.60
CA LYS A 516 -12.47 50.42 -11.02
C LYS A 516 -11.17 50.64 -11.81
N GLU A 517 -11.09 49.93 -12.96
CA GLU A 517 -10.35 50.22 -14.21
C GLU A 517 -8.80 50.18 -14.11
N MET A 518 -8.02 49.68 -15.08
CA MET A 518 -8.04 49.89 -16.53
C MET A 518 -7.11 48.88 -17.26
N GLU A 519 -7.28 48.80 -18.59
CA GLU A 519 -6.51 48.13 -19.65
C GLU A 519 -4.98 47.96 -19.46
N ILE A 520 -4.41 46.83 -19.94
CA ILE A 520 -3.80 46.63 -21.28
C ILE A 520 -3.71 45.13 -21.55
#